data_AF-A0A238VD23-F1
#
_entry.id   AF-A0A238VD23-F1
#
_cell.length_a   1.000
_cell.length_b   1.000
_cell.length_c   1.000
_cell.angle_alpha   90.00
_cell.angle_beta   90.00
_cell.angle_gamma   90.00
#
_symmetry.space_group_name_H-M   'P 1'
#
loop_
_entity.id
_entity.type
_entity.pdbx_description
1 polymer ?
#
loop_
_entity_poly.entity_id
_entity_poly.type
_entity_poly.pdbx_seq_one_letter_code
_entity_poly.pdbx_strand_id
1 'polypeptide(L)'
;MSTVAYEVVDVFTDRPFTGNPLAVVFGAEQLGADQMQTLAREFNLAETTFVLPPTDPGATYRVRIFTTEAELPFAGHPSVGTAVTLMRQGRFGPGRVVQECGAGLLPLEVTAAGAATLTGAAPRLGDPVEADTLLKIAGLTADDYAGDPVAVPRTAGCGLDWVFLPVRRSALADIRLDHQAAELAGITELSVFSWEDGTAHARVFVPGTSVWEDPATGSAALGLGVWLVAAGRLPGDGLSAYRVHQGVEMKRPSVLDCTVTAAGGVATAVTVTGHVQPVASGRIAVPPFIG
;
A
#
# COMPACT_ATOMS: atom_id res chain seq x y z
N MET A 1 0.54 35.49 0.34
CA MET A 1 -0.11 34.16 0.36
C MET A 1 0.55 33.32 1.42
N SER A 2 -0.22 32.69 2.30
CA SER A 2 0.30 31.66 3.21
C SER A 2 0.72 30.43 2.40
N THR A 3 1.73 29.72 2.89
CA THR A 3 2.27 28.51 2.24
C THR A 3 2.61 27.46 3.29
N VAL A 4 2.53 26.19 2.92
CA VAL A 4 2.99 25.05 3.71
C VAL A 4 4.16 24.37 3.00
N ALA A 5 5.06 23.73 3.76
CA ALA A 5 6.19 23.01 3.20
C ALA A 5 5.78 21.59 2.82
N TYR A 6 6.40 21.05 1.77
CA TYR A 6 6.20 19.65 1.38
C TYR A 6 7.50 19.00 0.91
N GLU A 7 7.54 17.67 0.98
CA GLU A 7 8.50 16.83 0.29
C GLU A 7 7.74 15.78 -0.52
N VAL A 8 8.08 15.62 -1.80
CA VAL A 8 7.65 14.48 -2.62
C VAL A 8 8.74 13.42 -2.50
N VAL A 9 8.31 12.22 -2.11
CA VAL A 9 9.18 11.05 -1.97
C VAL A 9 8.64 9.90 -2.78
N ASP A 10 9.52 8.99 -3.16
CA ASP A 10 9.19 7.73 -3.78
C ASP A 10 9.38 6.59 -2.78
N VAL A 11 8.33 5.81 -2.53
CA VAL A 11 8.25 4.75 -1.51
C VAL A 11 8.39 3.37 -2.17
N PHE A 12 8.94 2.39 -1.43
CA PHE A 12 9.22 1.04 -1.91
C PHE A 12 10.23 1.00 -3.06
N THR A 13 11.24 1.87 -2.99
CA THR A 13 12.31 1.92 -3.98
C THR A 13 13.67 2.35 -3.41
N ASP A 14 14.73 1.95 -4.10
CA ASP A 14 16.12 2.34 -3.86
C ASP A 14 16.56 3.58 -4.65
N ARG A 15 15.74 4.10 -5.57
CA ARG A 15 16.08 5.27 -6.39
C ARG A 15 14.88 6.17 -6.72
N PRO A 16 15.08 7.49 -6.90
CA PRO A 16 14.05 8.39 -7.39
C PRO A 16 13.46 7.96 -8.75
N PHE A 17 12.25 8.42 -9.00
CA PHE A 17 11.43 8.19 -10.20
C PHE A 17 10.92 6.75 -10.37
N THR A 18 10.96 5.93 -9.32
CA THR A 18 10.40 4.57 -9.28
C THR A 18 9.64 4.38 -7.96
N GLY A 19 9.06 3.21 -7.65
CA GLY A 19 8.25 3.10 -6.44
C GLY A 19 6.87 3.78 -6.52
N ASN A 20 6.25 4.03 -5.37
CA ASN A 20 4.98 4.75 -5.25
C ASN A 20 5.20 6.20 -4.77
N PRO A 21 4.82 7.22 -5.56
CA PRO A 21 5.08 8.61 -5.19
C PRO A 21 4.11 9.09 -4.10
N LEU A 22 4.64 9.81 -3.13
CA LEU A 22 3.90 10.35 -1.99
C LEU A 22 4.27 11.82 -1.76
N ALA A 23 3.26 12.67 -1.60
CA ALA A 23 3.46 14.01 -1.06
C ALA A 23 3.32 13.98 0.47
N VAL A 24 4.34 14.50 1.18
CA VAL A 24 4.35 14.69 2.63
C VAL A 24 4.32 16.17 2.94
N VAL A 25 3.20 16.65 3.48
CA VAL A 25 2.95 18.06 3.80
C VAL A 25 3.18 18.30 5.29
N PHE A 26 4.00 19.30 5.61
CA PHE A 26 4.37 19.68 6.98
C PHE A 26 3.69 20.99 7.40
N GLY A 27 3.51 21.17 8.71
CA GLY A 27 2.92 22.40 9.26
C GLY A 27 1.45 22.56 8.86
N ALA A 28 0.72 21.44 8.82
CA ALA A 28 -0.64 21.36 8.34
C ALA A 28 -1.68 21.59 9.46
N GLU A 29 -1.27 22.03 10.65
CA GLU A 29 -2.14 22.13 11.84
C GLU A 29 -3.26 23.15 11.67
N GLN A 30 -3.04 24.15 10.82
CA GLN A 30 -3.98 25.23 10.54
C GLN A 30 -4.88 24.94 9.34
N LEU A 31 -4.71 23.80 8.67
CA LEU A 31 -5.50 23.44 7.49
C LEU A 31 -6.81 22.75 7.88
N GLY A 32 -7.92 23.21 7.31
CA GLY A 32 -9.18 22.48 7.34
C GLY A 32 -9.13 21.23 6.44
N ALA A 33 -10.07 20.29 6.66
CA ALA A 33 -10.16 19.06 5.86
C ALA A 33 -10.31 19.35 4.36
N ASP A 34 -11.14 20.33 3.99
CA ASP A 34 -11.35 20.69 2.58
C ASP A 34 -10.11 21.29 1.90
N GLN A 35 -9.27 21.99 2.67
CA GLN A 35 -7.98 22.49 2.18
C GLN A 35 -7.00 21.34 1.98
N MET A 36 -6.94 20.38 2.91
CA MET A 36 -6.13 19.17 2.76
C MET A 36 -6.58 18.36 1.53
N GLN A 37 -7.89 18.15 1.36
CA GLN A 37 -8.45 17.48 0.19
C GLN A 37 -8.14 18.21 -1.11
N THR A 38 -8.19 19.54 -1.11
CA THR A 38 -7.85 20.36 -2.28
C THR A 38 -6.36 20.25 -2.63
N LEU A 39 -5.48 20.24 -1.63
CA LEU A 39 -4.05 20.02 -1.84
C LEU A 39 -3.77 18.60 -2.36
N ALA A 40 -4.43 17.58 -1.83
CA ALA A 40 -4.30 16.21 -2.32
C ALA A 40 -4.71 16.09 -3.80
N ARG A 41 -5.80 16.76 -4.20
CA ARG A 41 -6.20 16.91 -5.61
C ARG A 41 -5.14 17.62 -6.46
N GLU A 42 -4.54 18.70 -5.94
CA GLU A 42 -3.51 19.47 -6.65
C GLU A 42 -2.24 18.66 -6.87
N PHE A 43 -1.80 17.87 -5.87
CA PHE A 43 -0.66 16.96 -6.04
C PHE A 43 -0.95 15.85 -7.05
N ASN A 44 -2.20 15.38 -7.13
CA ASN A 44 -2.65 14.34 -8.05
C ASN A 44 -1.77 13.08 -8.02
N LEU A 45 -1.33 12.72 -6.81
CA LEU A 45 -0.68 11.44 -6.50
C LEU A 45 -1.72 10.49 -5.90
N ALA A 46 -1.37 9.20 -5.78
CA ALA A 46 -2.26 8.20 -5.18
C ALA A 46 -2.73 8.65 -3.79
N GLU A 47 -1.79 9.14 -2.97
CA GLU A 47 -2.09 9.76 -1.68
C GLU A 47 -1.21 10.99 -1.37
N THR A 48 -1.72 11.83 -0.50
CA THR A 48 -1.00 12.92 0.17
C THR A 48 -1.17 12.79 1.67
N THR A 49 -0.08 12.99 2.41
CA THR A 49 -0.04 12.93 3.87
C THR A 49 0.12 14.32 4.46
N PHE A 50 -0.60 14.58 5.54
CA PHE A 50 -0.52 15.82 6.30
C PHE A 50 -0.03 15.51 7.70
N VAL A 51 1.17 15.96 8.02
CA VAL A 51 1.81 15.72 9.32
C VAL A 51 1.29 16.73 10.33
N LEU A 52 0.83 16.21 11.46
CA LEU A 52 0.22 16.97 12.55
C LEU A 52 0.91 16.61 13.88
N PRO A 53 0.84 17.51 14.88
CA PRO A 53 1.13 17.17 16.26
C PRO A 53 0.26 15.99 16.71
N PRO A 54 0.84 15.03 17.43
CA PRO A 54 0.07 13.93 18.00
C PRO A 54 -0.94 14.45 19.03
N THR A 55 -2.11 13.83 19.04
CA THR A 55 -3.16 14.01 20.05
C THR A 55 -3.16 12.90 21.09
N ASP A 56 -2.61 11.74 20.76
CA ASP A 56 -2.38 10.64 21.71
C ASP A 56 -0.96 10.70 22.29
N PRO A 57 -0.77 10.61 23.63
CA PRO A 57 0.55 10.65 24.27
C PRO A 57 1.44 9.44 23.93
N GLY A 58 0.88 8.34 23.44
CA GLY A 58 1.60 7.17 22.94
C GLY A 58 2.11 7.31 21.50
N ALA A 59 1.73 8.37 20.79
CA ALA A 59 2.12 8.61 19.41
C ALA A 59 3.40 9.46 19.30
N THR A 60 4.27 9.09 18.37
CA THR A 60 5.45 9.86 18.00
C THR A 60 5.09 11.03 17.07
N TYR A 61 4.13 10.81 16.17
CA TYR A 61 3.62 11.82 15.23
C TYR A 61 2.21 11.42 14.79
N ARG A 62 1.46 12.38 14.24
CA ARG A 62 0.13 12.14 13.67
C ARG A 62 0.11 12.45 12.18
N VAL A 63 -0.67 11.68 11.43
CA VAL A 63 -0.87 11.86 10.00
C VAL A 63 -2.35 11.76 9.66
N ARG A 64 -2.81 12.65 8.78
CA ARG A 64 -4.04 12.45 7.98
C ARG A 64 -3.65 12.12 6.55
N ILE A 65 -4.38 11.19 5.94
CA ILE A 65 -4.03 10.61 4.63
C ILE A 65 -5.19 10.85 3.69
N PHE A 66 -4.93 11.43 2.52
CA PHE A 66 -5.96 11.76 1.55
C PHE A 66 -5.59 11.19 0.19
N THR A 67 -6.55 10.55 -0.47
CA THR A 67 -6.51 10.41 -1.93
C THR A 67 -6.92 11.74 -2.56
N THR A 68 -6.99 11.80 -3.89
CA THR A 68 -7.60 12.92 -4.62
C THR A 68 -9.10 13.08 -4.33
N GLU A 69 -9.77 12.07 -3.79
CA GLU A 69 -11.23 12.04 -3.66
C GLU A 69 -11.71 12.08 -2.19
N ALA A 70 -10.99 11.42 -1.27
CA ALA A 70 -11.43 11.29 0.12
C ALA A 70 -10.26 11.13 1.10
N GLU A 71 -10.56 11.29 2.39
CA GLU A 71 -9.66 10.92 3.48
C GLU A 71 -9.70 9.41 3.74
N LEU A 72 -8.52 8.80 3.89
CA LEU A 72 -8.37 7.41 4.29
C LEU A 72 -8.03 7.30 5.78
N PRO A 73 -8.60 6.33 6.51
CA PRO A 73 -8.24 6.11 7.91
C PRO A 73 -6.80 5.57 8.05
N PHE A 74 -6.30 4.87 7.03
CA PHE A 74 -4.98 4.25 7.00
C PHE A 74 -4.57 3.93 5.55
N ALA A 75 -3.27 3.99 5.28
CA ALA A 75 -2.66 3.45 4.06
C ALA A 75 -1.20 3.03 4.31
N GLY A 76 -0.76 1.97 3.64
CA GLY A 76 0.56 1.35 3.86
C GLY A 76 1.73 2.20 3.36
N HIS A 77 1.79 2.47 2.06
CA HIS A 77 2.86 3.28 1.46
C HIS A 77 2.96 4.69 2.08
N PRO A 78 1.84 5.39 2.39
CA PRO A 78 1.90 6.71 3.01
C PRO A 78 2.50 6.68 4.41
N SER A 79 2.24 5.62 5.18
CA SER A 79 2.82 5.45 6.52
C SER A 79 4.33 5.20 6.48
N VAL A 80 4.81 4.31 5.59
CA VAL A 80 6.25 4.06 5.38
C VAL A 80 6.95 5.32 4.89
N GLY A 81 6.40 5.97 3.86
CA GLY A 81 6.94 7.20 3.28
C GLY A 81 7.06 8.33 4.29
N THR A 82 6.00 8.58 5.07
CA THR A 82 5.99 9.64 6.08
C THR A 82 6.98 9.35 7.22
N ALA A 83 7.03 8.12 7.73
CA ALA A 83 7.92 7.75 8.84
C ALA A 83 9.40 7.99 8.48
N VAL A 84 9.83 7.49 7.32
CA VAL A 84 11.21 7.68 6.84
C VAL A 84 11.51 9.16 6.58
N THR A 85 10.55 9.88 6.00
CA THR A 85 10.70 11.32 5.72
C THR A 85 10.90 12.12 7.01
N LEU A 86 10.08 11.87 8.04
CA LEU A 86 10.21 12.56 9.32
C LEU A 86 11.52 12.22 10.06
N MET A 87 11.97 10.97 9.99
CA MET A 87 13.28 10.56 10.49
C MET A 87 14.41 11.31 9.78
N ARG A 88 14.40 11.34 8.44
CA ARG A 88 15.40 12.07 7.63
C ARG A 88 15.42 13.57 7.92
N GLN A 89 14.26 14.16 8.24
CA GLN A 89 14.11 15.56 8.66
C GLN A 89 14.50 15.81 10.13
N GLY A 90 15.02 14.79 10.83
CA GLY A 90 15.50 14.92 12.21
C GLY A 90 14.39 15.09 13.25
N ARG A 91 13.14 14.71 12.94
CA ARG A 91 12.02 14.78 13.89
C ARG A 91 12.13 13.74 14.99
N PHE A 92 12.75 12.60 14.68
CA PHE A 92 13.09 11.52 15.60
C PHE A 92 14.25 10.70 15.02
N GLY A 93 14.90 9.90 15.86
CA GLY A 93 15.96 8.98 15.44
C GLY A 93 15.43 7.65 14.90
N PRO A 94 16.30 6.79 14.34
CA PRO A 94 15.93 5.44 13.97
C PRO A 94 15.49 4.62 15.19
N GLY A 95 14.65 3.61 14.95
CA GLY A 95 14.06 2.74 15.94
C GLY A 95 12.54 2.66 15.82
N ARG A 96 11.90 2.16 16.88
CA ARG A 96 10.45 2.05 16.97
C ARG A 96 9.79 3.42 17.11
N VAL A 97 8.79 3.67 16.25
CA VAL A 97 7.93 4.85 16.28
C VAL A 97 6.47 4.45 16.23
N VAL A 98 5.59 5.37 16.64
CA VAL A 98 4.14 5.15 16.60
C VAL A 98 3.50 6.30 15.83
N GLN A 99 2.83 5.96 14.74
CA GLN A 99 2.01 6.88 13.96
C GLN A 99 0.57 6.87 14.49
N GLU A 100 0.03 8.04 14.79
CA GLU A 100 -1.41 8.22 14.97
C GLU A 100 -2.07 8.56 13.62
N CYS A 101 -3.15 7.86 13.28
CA CYS A 101 -3.94 8.11 12.07
C CYS A 101 -5.42 7.75 12.32
N GLY A 102 -6.27 7.85 11.30
CA GLY A 102 -7.71 7.57 11.45
C GLY A 102 -8.03 6.13 11.89
N ALA A 103 -7.13 5.18 11.67
CA ALA A 103 -7.23 3.80 12.15
C ALA A 103 -6.69 3.59 13.59
N GLY A 104 -6.20 4.64 14.24
CA GLY A 104 -5.60 4.58 15.58
C GLY A 104 -4.07 4.61 15.57
N LEU A 105 -3.47 3.93 16.55
CA LEU A 105 -2.02 3.88 16.74
C LEU A 105 -1.39 2.74 15.94
N LEU A 106 -0.45 3.10 15.08
CA LEU A 106 0.22 2.21 14.17
C LEU A 106 1.71 2.16 14.48
N PRO A 107 2.25 1.03 14.97
CA PRO A 107 3.68 0.90 15.22
C PRO A 107 4.45 0.69 13.91
N LEU A 108 5.59 1.37 13.78
CA LEU A 108 6.57 1.16 12.71
C LEU A 108 7.98 1.04 13.30
N GLU A 109 8.85 0.36 12.59
CA GLU A 109 10.29 0.33 12.87
C GLU A 109 11.03 1.07 11.75
N VAL A 110 11.71 2.18 12.07
CA VAL A 110 12.42 3.00 11.07
C VAL A 110 13.92 2.78 11.20
N THR A 111 14.59 2.55 10.08
CA THR A 111 16.03 2.29 10.03
C THR A 111 16.80 3.52 9.58
N ALA A 112 18.05 3.65 10.04
CA ALA A 112 18.95 4.72 9.58
C ALA A 112 19.26 4.64 8.06
N ALA A 113 19.04 3.48 7.44
CA ALA A 113 19.22 3.24 6.01
C ALA A 113 18.07 3.78 5.14
N GLY A 114 17.10 4.50 5.73
CA GLY A 114 15.99 5.11 4.98
C GLY A 114 14.92 4.11 4.58
N ALA A 115 14.69 3.08 5.39
CA ALA A 115 13.57 2.16 5.25
C ALA A 115 12.72 2.12 6.52
N ALA A 116 11.43 1.83 6.37
CA ALA A 116 10.55 1.55 7.50
C ALA A 116 9.82 0.22 7.31
N THR A 117 9.66 -0.51 8.41
CA THR A 117 8.85 -1.72 8.52
C THR A 117 7.52 -1.38 9.14
N LEU A 118 6.44 -1.73 8.45
CA LEU A 118 5.07 -1.59 8.91
C LEU A 118 4.53 -2.97 9.27
N THR A 119 3.96 -3.11 10.46
CA THR A 119 3.21 -4.31 10.85
C THR A 119 1.73 -4.11 10.53
N GLY A 120 1.15 -5.03 9.77
CA GLY A 120 -0.28 -5.01 9.47
C GLY A 120 -1.15 -5.22 10.71
N ALA A 121 -2.44 -4.90 10.60
CA ALA A 121 -3.41 -5.29 11.63
C ALA A 121 -3.58 -6.82 11.67
N ALA A 122 -4.44 -7.31 12.56
CA ALA A 122 -4.73 -8.74 12.68
C ALA A 122 -5.03 -9.36 11.29
N PRO A 123 -4.30 -10.43 10.88
CA PRO A 123 -4.55 -11.13 9.63
C PRO A 123 -5.99 -11.61 9.49
N ARG A 124 -6.56 -11.43 8.31
CA ARG A 124 -7.87 -11.94 7.91
C ARG A 124 -7.74 -12.72 6.62
N LEU A 125 -8.38 -13.88 6.61
CA LEU A 125 -8.58 -14.71 5.44
C LEU A 125 -10.07 -14.75 5.18
N GLY A 126 -10.50 -14.26 4.03
CA GLY A 126 -11.90 -14.21 3.66
C GLY A 126 -12.31 -15.29 2.67
N ASP A 127 -13.49 -15.09 2.10
CA ASP A 127 -14.16 -16.09 1.28
C ASP A 127 -13.50 -16.27 -0.11
N PRO A 128 -13.58 -17.47 -0.69
CA PRO A 128 -13.21 -17.70 -2.08
C PRO A 128 -14.01 -16.80 -3.03
N VAL A 129 -13.35 -16.41 -4.12
CA VAL A 129 -13.96 -15.64 -5.21
C VAL A 129 -13.80 -16.43 -6.50
N GLU A 130 -14.84 -16.46 -7.33
CA GLU A 130 -14.85 -17.23 -8.57
C GLU A 130 -13.76 -16.77 -9.54
N ALA A 131 -12.88 -17.69 -9.93
CA ALA A 131 -11.73 -17.39 -10.78
C ALA A 131 -12.14 -16.83 -12.15
N ASP A 132 -13.17 -17.40 -12.78
CA ASP A 132 -13.64 -16.98 -14.10
C ASP A 132 -14.10 -15.51 -14.11
N THR A 133 -14.74 -15.06 -13.02
CA THR A 133 -15.15 -13.66 -12.85
C THR A 133 -13.92 -12.75 -12.81
N LEU A 134 -12.90 -13.11 -12.03
CA LEU A 134 -11.69 -12.30 -11.87
C LEU A 134 -10.80 -12.31 -13.12
N LEU A 135 -10.70 -13.45 -13.80
CA LEU A 135 -9.99 -13.56 -15.09
C LEU A 135 -10.66 -12.67 -16.13
N LYS A 136 -11.99 -12.69 -16.22
CA LYS A 136 -12.75 -11.79 -17.10
C LYS A 136 -12.48 -10.33 -16.77
N ILE A 137 -12.51 -9.94 -15.49
CA ILE A 137 -12.19 -8.58 -15.05
C ILE A 137 -10.77 -8.18 -15.46
N ALA A 138 -9.81 -9.11 -15.35
CA ALA A 138 -8.42 -8.86 -15.74
C ALA A 138 -8.18 -8.90 -17.27
N GLY A 139 -9.20 -9.24 -18.07
CA GLY A 139 -9.04 -9.44 -19.51
C GLY A 139 -8.22 -10.68 -19.87
N LEU A 140 -8.23 -11.68 -18.99
CA LEU A 140 -7.47 -12.93 -19.10
C LEU A 140 -8.38 -14.14 -19.35
N THR A 141 -7.76 -15.26 -19.68
CA THR A 141 -8.42 -16.55 -19.97
C THR A 141 -8.07 -17.63 -18.94
N ALA A 142 -8.74 -18.78 -19.00
CA ALA A 142 -8.40 -19.92 -18.15
C ALA A 142 -6.96 -20.41 -18.33
N ASP A 143 -6.38 -20.22 -19.53
CA ASP A 143 -4.98 -20.56 -19.83
C ASP A 143 -3.97 -19.62 -19.17
N ASP A 144 -4.43 -18.53 -18.54
CA ASP A 144 -3.59 -17.62 -17.75
C ASP A 144 -3.63 -17.93 -16.26
N TYR A 145 -4.64 -18.68 -15.80
CA TYR A 145 -4.86 -18.98 -14.38
C TYR A 145 -3.79 -19.94 -13.83
N ALA A 146 -3.21 -19.60 -12.68
CA ALA A 146 -2.16 -20.39 -12.02
C ALA A 146 -2.56 -20.91 -10.63
N GLY A 147 -3.85 -20.84 -10.28
CA GLY A 147 -4.34 -21.44 -9.05
C GLY A 147 -4.48 -22.95 -9.14
N ASP A 148 -4.74 -23.57 -7.99
CA ASP A 148 -4.94 -25.00 -7.80
C ASP A 148 -6.04 -25.25 -6.73
N PRO A 149 -6.39 -26.50 -6.37
CA PRO A 149 -7.45 -26.78 -5.39
C PRO A 149 -7.31 -26.10 -4.02
N VAL A 150 -6.10 -25.66 -3.65
CA VAL A 150 -5.82 -24.95 -2.38
C VAL A 150 -5.50 -23.47 -2.64
N ALA A 151 -4.82 -23.18 -3.75
CA ALA A 151 -4.44 -21.85 -4.20
C ALA A 151 -5.54 -21.16 -5.04
N VAL A 152 -6.75 -21.07 -4.48
CA VAL A 152 -7.90 -20.43 -5.14
C VAL A 152 -7.91 -18.91 -4.92
N PRO A 153 -8.54 -18.12 -5.83
CA PRO A 153 -8.69 -16.71 -5.61
C PRO A 153 -9.59 -16.46 -4.42
N ARG A 154 -9.22 -15.49 -3.59
CA ARG A 154 -9.97 -15.14 -2.38
C ARG A 154 -9.55 -13.81 -1.80
N THR A 155 -10.36 -13.30 -0.88
CA THR A 155 -10.01 -12.12 -0.10
C THR A 155 -9.03 -12.47 1.02
N ALA A 156 -8.06 -11.59 1.27
CA ALA A 156 -7.20 -11.64 2.44
C ALA A 156 -6.68 -10.24 2.78
N GLY A 157 -6.26 -10.01 4.03
CA GLY A 157 -5.85 -8.68 4.45
C GLY A 157 -5.27 -8.58 5.86
N CYS A 158 -4.66 -7.45 6.15
CA CYS A 158 -4.16 -7.05 7.47
C CYS A 158 -4.55 -5.60 7.75
N GLY A 159 -5.86 -5.32 7.77
CA GLY A 159 -6.44 -3.99 7.90
C GLY A 159 -7.38 -3.70 6.74
N LEU A 160 -6.83 -3.62 5.53
CA LEU A 160 -7.58 -3.59 4.27
C LEU A 160 -7.54 -4.99 3.64
N ASP A 161 -8.69 -5.43 3.11
CA ASP A 161 -8.81 -6.70 2.40
C ASP A 161 -8.65 -6.48 0.90
N TRP A 162 -8.00 -7.44 0.24
CA TRP A 162 -7.75 -7.45 -1.20
C TRP A 162 -8.17 -8.79 -1.77
N VAL A 163 -8.74 -8.81 -2.97
CA VAL A 163 -8.98 -10.04 -3.73
C VAL A 163 -7.69 -10.43 -4.43
N PHE A 164 -7.22 -11.66 -4.20
CA PHE A 164 -5.99 -12.17 -4.80
C PHE A 164 -6.30 -13.14 -5.93
N LEU A 165 -5.74 -12.90 -7.12
CA LEU A 165 -5.86 -13.75 -8.31
C LEU A 165 -4.48 -14.26 -8.74
N PRO A 166 -4.15 -15.54 -8.53
CA PRO A 166 -2.91 -16.13 -9.03
C PRO A 166 -2.99 -16.43 -10.54
N VAL A 167 -2.04 -15.92 -11.30
CA VAL A 167 -1.90 -16.10 -12.76
C VAL A 167 -0.47 -16.48 -13.12
N ARG A 168 -0.28 -16.97 -14.35
CA ARG A 168 1.05 -17.23 -14.93
C ARG A 168 1.80 -15.92 -15.07
N ARG A 169 3.13 -15.95 -14.89
CA ARG A 169 3.98 -14.76 -14.98
C ARG A 169 3.85 -14.01 -16.31
N SER A 170 3.65 -14.74 -17.41
CA SER A 170 3.47 -14.18 -18.75
C SER A 170 2.19 -13.34 -18.89
N ALA A 171 1.14 -13.66 -18.15
CA ALA A 171 -0.16 -13.00 -18.27
C ALA A 171 -0.18 -11.57 -17.73
N LEU A 172 0.72 -11.23 -16.80
CA LEU A 172 0.69 -9.92 -16.11
C LEU A 172 0.81 -8.72 -17.06
N ALA A 173 1.62 -8.85 -18.12
CA ALA A 173 1.81 -7.78 -19.12
C ALA A 173 0.56 -7.57 -20.00
N ASP A 174 -0.24 -8.61 -20.15
CA ASP A 174 -1.41 -8.64 -21.02
C ASP A 174 -2.70 -8.22 -20.31
N ILE A 175 -2.70 -8.10 -18.98
CA ILE A 175 -3.88 -7.65 -18.23
C ILE A 175 -4.37 -6.31 -18.76
N ARG A 176 -5.66 -6.28 -19.11
CA ARG A 176 -6.44 -5.11 -19.50
C ARG A 176 -7.71 -5.13 -18.66
N LEU A 177 -7.78 -4.25 -17.67
CA LEU A 177 -8.88 -4.25 -16.71
C LEU A 177 -10.20 -3.85 -17.38
N ASP A 178 -11.21 -4.70 -17.24
CA ASP A 178 -12.59 -4.38 -17.59
C ASP A 178 -13.28 -3.73 -16.38
N HIS A 179 -13.29 -2.41 -16.35
CA HIS A 179 -13.88 -1.62 -15.26
C HIS A 179 -15.38 -1.88 -15.10
N GLN A 180 -16.11 -2.11 -16.20
CA GLN A 180 -17.54 -2.38 -16.14
C GLN A 180 -17.80 -3.77 -15.55
N ALA A 181 -17.02 -4.77 -15.94
CA ALA A 181 -17.11 -6.09 -15.34
C ALA A 181 -16.77 -6.06 -13.84
N ALA A 182 -15.78 -5.28 -13.43
CA ALA A 182 -15.42 -5.10 -12.03
C ALA A 182 -16.57 -4.47 -11.22
N GLU A 183 -17.17 -3.39 -11.73
CA GLU A 183 -18.32 -2.73 -11.11
C GLU A 183 -19.52 -3.67 -10.96
N LEU A 184 -19.89 -4.39 -12.03
CA LEU A 184 -20.99 -5.36 -12.00
C LEU A 184 -20.76 -6.51 -11.02
N ALA A 185 -19.50 -6.90 -10.81
CA ALA A 185 -19.12 -7.94 -9.87
C ALA A 185 -18.89 -7.42 -8.44
N GLY A 186 -18.93 -6.10 -8.23
CA GLY A 186 -18.64 -5.48 -6.93
C GLY A 186 -17.17 -5.64 -6.48
N ILE A 187 -16.23 -5.73 -7.43
CA ILE A 187 -14.80 -5.86 -7.13
C ILE A 187 -14.14 -4.49 -7.16
N THR A 188 -13.71 -4.02 -5.99
CA THR A 188 -13.08 -2.70 -5.78
C THR A 188 -11.58 -2.78 -5.47
N GLU A 189 -11.07 -3.94 -5.07
CA GLU A 189 -9.66 -4.17 -4.73
C GLU A 189 -9.18 -5.51 -5.29
N LEU A 190 -8.32 -5.48 -6.31
CA LEU A 190 -7.83 -6.67 -6.99
C LEU A 190 -6.30 -6.68 -7.11
N SER A 191 -5.66 -7.68 -6.52
CA SER A 191 -4.25 -8.00 -6.71
C SER A 191 -4.11 -9.22 -7.62
N VAL A 192 -3.64 -8.99 -8.84
CA VAL A 192 -3.33 -10.06 -9.79
C VAL A 192 -1.83 -10.32 -9.73
N PHE A 193 -1.43 -11.55 -9.47
CA PHE A 193 -0.02 -11.86 -9.20
C PHE A 193 0.40 -13.21 -9.76
N SER A 194 1.70 -13.35 -10.00
CA SER A 194 2.37 -14.65 -10.18
C SER A 194 3.27 -14.91 -8.99
N TRP A 195 3.58 -16.17 -8.72
CA TRP A 195 4.38 -16.60 -7.57
C TRP A 195 5.44 -17.61 -7.98
N GLU A 196 6.71 -17.23 -7.83
CA GLU A 196 7.87 -18.05 -8.20
C GLU A 196 9.01 -17.79 -7.19
N ASP A 197 9.62 -18.85 -6.67
CA ASP A 197 10.82 -18.79 -5.83
C ASP A 197 10.79 -17.77 -4.67
N GLY A 198 9.66 -17.72 -3.93
CA GLY A 198 9.49 -16.82 -2.79
C GLY A 198 9.22 -15.35 -3.17
N THR A 199 9.02 -15.08 -4.47
CA THR A 199 8.77 -13.75 -5.01
C THR A 199 7.45 -13.72 -5.75
N ALA A 200 6.64 -12.71 -5.43
CA ALA A 200 5.46 -12.36 -6.19
C ALA A 200 5.79 -11.25 -7.20
N HIS A 201 5.32 -11.39 -8.44
CA HIS A 201 5.18 -10.26 -9.35
C HIS A 201 3.70 -9.91 -9.42
N ALA A 202 3.34 -8.68 -9.07
CA ALA A 202 1.96 -8.27 -8.89
C ALA A 202 1.63 -7.00 -9.69
N ARG A 203 0.36 -6.90 -10.09
CA ARG A 203 -0.31 -5.66 -10.48
C ARG A 203 -1.52 -5.52 -9.57
N VAL A 204 -1.75 -4.32 -9.06
CA VAL A 204 -2.84 -4.04 -8.12
C VAL A 204 -3.75 -2.99 -8.72
N PHE A 205 -5.03 -3.32 -8.79
CA PHE A 205 -6.06 -2.50 -9.38
C PHE A 205 -7.10 -2.10 -8.35
N VAL A 206 -7.54 -0.85 -8.44
CA VAL A 206 -8.61 -0.26 -7.61
C VAL A 206 -9.69 0.35 -8.52
N PRO A 207 -10.54 -0.49 -9.14
CA PRO A 207 -11.61 -0.03 -10.02
C PRO A 207 -12.50 1.02 -9.36
N GLY A 208 -12.92 2.03 -10.12
CA GLY A 208 -13.83 3.07 -9.64
C GLY A 208 -13.15 4.27 -8.99
N THR A 209 -11.82 4.27 -8.88
CA THR A 209 -11.02 5.42 -8.40
C THR A 209 -10.31 6.12 -9.56
N SER A 210 -9.89 7.37 -9.36
CA SER A 210 -9.09 8.12 -10.35
C SER A 210 -7.71 7.51 -10.66
N VAL A 211 -7.11 6.78 -9.72
CA VAL A 211 -5.85 6.04 -9.90
C VAL A 211 -6.15 4.55 -9.87
N TRP A 212 -6.56 4.00 -11.02
CA TRP A 212 -7.10 2.64 -11.11
C TRP A 212 -6.06 1.50 -11.04
N GLU A 213 -4.77 1.80 -11.16
CA GLU A 213 -3.65 0.87 -10.94
C GLU A 213 -2.63 1.55 -10.03
N ASP A 214 -2.18 0.85 -8.99
CA ASP A 214 -1.24 1.37 -8.00
C ASP A 214 0.17 0.75 -8.20
N PRO A 215 1.26 1.53 -8.20
CA PRO A 215 2.61 1.01 -8.48
C PRO A 215 3.25 0.27 -7.30
N ALA A 216 2.79 0.47 -6.06
CA ALA A 216 3.26 -0.29 -4.90
C ALA A 216 2.25 -0.25 -3.75
N THR A 217 1.58 -1.37 -3.50
CA THR A 217 0.46 -1.44 -2.55
C THR A 217 0.85 -2.23 -1.31
N GLY A 218 1.38 -1.53 -0.30
CA GLY A 218 1.83 -2.17 0.94
C GLY A 218 0.74 -2.98 1.67
N SER A 219 -0.51 -2.53 1.64
CA SER A 219 -1.64 -3.27 2.23
C SER A 219 -1.97 -4.57 1.48
N ALA A 220 -1.88 -4.58 0.15
CA ALA A 220 -2.02 -5.79 -0.65
C ALA A 220 -0.86 -6.76 -0.41
N ALA A 221 0.37 -6.25 -0.28
CA ALA A 221 1.53 -7.08 0.05
C ALA A 221 1.34 -7.77 1.41
N LEU A 222 0.85 -7.07 2.44
CA LEU A 222 0.50 -7.68 3.73
C LEU A 222 -0.57 -8.79 3.59
N GLY A 223 -1.65 -8.51 2.85
CA GLY A 223 -2.71 -9.51 2.59
C GLY A 223 -2.19 -10.73 1.83
N LEU A 224 -1.23 -10.55 0.92
CA LEU A 224 -0.65 -11.63 0.14
C LEU A 224 0.07 -12.64 1.03
N GLY A 225 0.77 -12.21 2.09
CA GLY A 225 1.38 -13.12 3.06
C GLY A 225 0.36 -14.05 3.72
N VAL A 226 -0.83 -13.53 4.04
CA VAL A 226 -1.95 -14.31 4.60
C VAL A 226 -2.45 -15.31 3.58
N TRP A 227 -2.65 -14.88 2.33
CA TRP A 227 -3.06 -15.73 1.23
C TRP A 227 -2.05 -16.85 0.96
N LEU A 228 -0.75 -16.54 0.93
CA LEU A 228 0.34 -17.48 0.63
C LEU A 228 0.43 -18.60 1.68
N VAL A 229 0.25 -18.28 2.96
CA VAL A 229 0.18 -19.29 4.03
C VAL A 229 -1.05 -20.19 3.84
N ALA A 230 -2.22 -19.60 3.62
CA ALA A 230 -3.46 -20.34 3.42
C ALA A 230 -3.45 -21.22 2.16
N ALA A 231 -2.77 -20.78 1.10
CA ALA A 231 -2.60 -21.49 -0.17
C ALA A 231 -1.47 -22.55 -0.13
N GLY A 232 -0.81 -22.74 1.02
CA GLY A 232 0.31 -23.67 1.17
C GLY A 232 1.56 -23.27 0.36
N ARG A 233 1.69 -22.01 -0.02
CA ARG A 233 2.84 -21.45 -0.75
C ARG A 233 3.96 -20.98 0.17
N LEU A 234 3.64 -20.72 1.43
CA LEU A 234 4.59 -20.50 2.51
C LEU A 234 4.31 -21.48 3.66
N PRO A 235 5.33 -21.80 4.49
CA PRO A 235 5.17 -22.63 5.68
C PRO A 235 4.00 -22.18 6.59
N GLY A 236 3.27 -23.16 7.12
CA GLY A 236 2.15 -22.94 8.05
C GLY A 236 2.57 -22.66 9.50
N ASP A 237 3.86 -22.76 9.81
CA ASP A 237 4.43 -22.55 11.14
C ASP A 237 5.74 -21.75 11.07
N GLY A 238 5.93 -20.84 12.02
CA GLY A 238 7.13 -20.04 12.14
C GLY A 238 7.14 -18.79 11.26
N LEU A 239 8.33 -18.21 11.06
CA LEU A 239 8.54 -16.98 10.30
C LEU A 239 9.01 -17.31 8.89
N SER A 240 8.33 -16.75 7.89
CA SER A 240 8.72 -16.82 6.48
C SER A 240 8.91 -15.43 5.91
N ALA A 241 9.86 -15.29 4.98
CA ALA A 241 10.07 -14.08 4.20
C ALA A 241 9.59 -14.28 2.77
N TYR A 242 9.09 -13.21 2.16
CA TYR A 242 8.72 -13.17 0.75
C TYR A 242 8.91 -11.75 0.21
N ARG A 243 8.98 -11.62 -1.11
CA ARG A 243 9.14 -10.33 -1.77
C ARG A 243 8.01 -10.10 -2.75
N VAL A 244 7.59 -8.84 -2.88
CA VAL A 244 6.61 -8.42 -3.90
C VAL A 244 7.27 -7.40 -4.83
N HIS A 245 7.28 -7.72 -6.11
CA HIS A 245 7.65 -6.81 -7.20
C HIS A 245 6.36 -6.28 -7.81
N GLN A 246 6.20 -4.96 -7.86
CA GLN A 246 5.00 -4.31 -8.38
C GLN A 246 5.36 -3.10 -9.25
N GLY A 247 4.42 -2.66 -10.10
CA GLY A 247 4.54 -1.41 -10.86
C GLY A 247 5.50 -1.45 -12.04
N VAL A 248 6.01 -2.63 -12.42
CA VAL A 248 6.92 -2.80 -13.56
C VAL A 248 6.26 -2.33 -14.86
N GLU A 249 5.02 -2.76 -15.10
CA GLU A 249 4.21 -2.41 -16.27
C GLU A 249 3.87 -0.91 -16.30
N MET A 250 3.80 -0.27 -15.13
CA MET A 250 3.61 1.18 -14.98
C MET A 250 4.90 1.99 -15.14
N LYS A 251 6.05 1.35 -15.40
CA LYS A 251 7.39 1.96 -15.39
C LYS A 251 7.75 2.60 -14.04
N ARG A 252 7.14 2.10 -12.96
CA ARG A 252 7.35 2.48 -11.57
C ARG A 252 7.69 1.23 -10.77
N PRO A 253 8.82 0.56 -11.09
CA PRO A 253 9.18 -0.69 -10.42
C PRO A 253 9.38 -0.45 -8.93
N SER A 254 8.77 -1.32 -8.13
CA SER A 254 8.72 -1.23 -6.68
C SER A 254 9.06 -2.59 -6.09
N VAL A 255 9.77 -2.58 -4.96
CA VAL A 255 10.12 -3.79 -4.21
C VAL A 255 9.66 -3.64 -2.78
N LEU A 256 8.83 -4.58 -2.34
CA LEU A 256 8.33 -4.68 -0.97
C LEU A 256 8.90 -5.94 -0.34
N ASP A 257 9.67 -5.78 0.73
CA ASP A 257 10.22 -6.90 1.50
C ASP A 257 9.27 -7.24 2.65
N CYS A 258 8.77 -8.47 2.67
CA CYS A 258 7.70 -8.86 3.58
C CYS A 258 8.10 -10.05 4.45
N THR A 259 7.49 -10.13 5.62
CA THR A 259 7.54 -11.33 6.44
C THR A 259 6.15 -11.72 6.92
N VAL A 260 5.90 -13.01 7.09
CA VAL A 260 4.68 -13.55 7.68
C VAL A 260 5.06 -14.55 8.76
N THR A 261 4.46 -14.40 9.93
CA THR A 261 4.49 -15.41 10.99
C THR A 261 3.20 -16.23 10.90
N ALA A 262 3.32 -17.55 10.93
CA ALA A 262 2.19 -18.47 10.93
C ALA A 262 2.26 -19.46 12.10
N ALA A 263 1.10 -19.96 12.49
CA ALA A 263 0.96 -21.06 13.44
C ALA A 263 -0.23 -21.94 13.04
N GLY A 264 -0.03 -23.24 12.93
CA GLY A 264 -1.08 -24.19 12.58
C GLY A 264 -1.74 -23.93 11.22
N GLY A 265 -0.97 -23.43 10.23
CA GLY A 265 -1.48 -23.10 8.89
C GLY A 265 -2.22 -21.76 8.79
N VAL A 266 -2.17 -20.92 9.85
CA VAL A 266 -2.84 -19.62 9.88
C VAL A 266 -1.82 -18.52 10.12
N ALA A 267 -1.85 -17.45 9.30
CA ALA A 267 -1.03 -16.27 9.51
C ALA A 267 -1.46 -15.52 10.78
N THR A 268 -0.50 -15.12 11.62
CA THR A 268 -0.75 -14.42 12.90
C THR A 268 -0.19 -13.01 12.91
N ALA A 269 0.84 -12.72 12.11
CA ALA A 269 1.38 -11.38 11.91
C ALA A 269 2.02 -11.28 10.52
N VAL A 270 1.88 -10.13 9.87
CA VAL A 270 2.54 -9.83 8.60
C VAL A 270 3.18 -8.46 8.68
N THR A 271 4.38 -8.32 8.10
CA THR A 271 5.07 -7.04 7.99
C THR A 271 5.44 -6.75 6.54
N VAL A 272 5.57 -5.47 6.22
CA VAL A 272 6.06 -4.97 4.94
C VAL A 272 7.09 -3.88 5.17
N THR A 273 8.21 -3.97 4.47
CA THR A 273 9.35 -3.06 4.57
C THR A 273 9.60 -2.42 3.22
N GLY A 274 9.91 -1.11 3.24
CA GLY A 274 10.23 -0.36 2.05
C GLY A 274 11.24 0.74 2.29
N HIS A 275 12.13 0.94 1.32
CA HIS A 275 12.99 2.11 1.23
C HIS A 275 12.23 3.32 0.68
N VAL A 276 12.67 4.52 1.06
CA VAL A 276 12.06 5.79 0.65
C VAL A 276 13.13 6.74 0.12
N GLN A 277 12.88 7.32 -1.05
CA GLN A 277 13.82 8.22 -1.72
C GLN A 277 13.22 9.62 -1.88
N PRO A 278 13.94 10.68 -1.49
CA PRO A 278 13.52 12.05 -1.81
C PRO A 278 13.53 12.31 -3.31
N VAL A 279 12.53 13.04 -3.79
CA VAL A 279 12.41 13.45 -5.20
C VAL A 279 12.45 14.96 -5.34
N ALA A 280 11.58 15.66 -4.60
CA ALA A 280 11.45 17.10 -4.66
C ALA A 280 11.02 17.67 -3.31
N SER A 281 11.34 18.92 -3.05
CA SER A 281 10.88 19.63 -1.86
C SER A 281 10.55 21.08 -2.19
N GLY A 282 9.58 21.66 -1.51
CA GLY A 282 9.21 23.05 -1.75
C GLY A 282 8.18 23.59 -0.79
N ARG A 283 7.54 24.67 -1.23
CA ARG A 283 6.41 25.29 -0.54
C ARG A 283 5.24 25.39 -1.52
N ILE A 284 4.04 25.07 -1.04
CA ILE A 284 2.80 25.15 -1.82
C ILE A 284 1.87 26.18 -1.19
N ALA A 285 1.14 26.93 -2.02
CA ALA A 285 0.16 27.90 -1.55
C ALA A 285 -0.98 27.20 -0.81
N VAL A 286 -1.40 27.78 0.32
CA VAL A 286 -2.57 27.27 1.05
C VAL A 286 -3.84 27.67 0.29
N PRO A 287 -4.72 26.71 -0.08
CA PRO A 287 -6.00 27.02 -0.72
C PRO A 287 -6.83 27.96 0.15
N PRO A 288 -7.65 28.85 -0.44
CA PRO A 288 -8.59 29.65 0.35
C PRO A 288 -9.54 28.72 1.13
N PHE A 289 -9.95 29.15 2.33
CA PHE A 289 -10.99 28.46 3.07
C PHE A 289 -12.32 28.69 2.33
N ILE A 290 -12.93 27.61 1.84
CA ILE A 290 -14.28 27.61 1.28
C ILE A 290 -15.10 26.90 2.36
N GLY A 291 -15.78 27.69 3.19
CA GLY A 291 -16.46 27.18 4.39
C GLY A 291 -17.64 26.28 4.11
#